data_AF-A0A832VEU2-F1
#
_entry.id   AF-A0A832VEU2-F1
#
_cell.length_a   1.000
_cell.length_b   1.000
_cell.length_c   1.000
_cell.angle_alpha   90.00
_cell.angle_beta   90.00
_cell.angle_gamma   90.00
#
_symmetry.space_group_name_H-M   'P 1'
#
loop_
_entity.id
_entity.type
_entity.pdbx_description
1 polymer ?
#
loop_
_entity_poly.entity_id
_entity_poly.type
_entity_poly.pdbx_seq_one_letter_code
_entity_poly.pdbx_strand_id
1 'polypeptide(L)'
;KLRGGRMISISPTRVPRVIGKKGTMVQMLKNATNCKIVVGQNGRIWIDGENPNIAIEAIKLIEAEAHTQGLTERVKIFLEKKTNKKIAEVPLIEDTVQQRGEME
;
A
#
# COMPACT_ATOMS: atom_id res chain seq x y z
N LYS A 1 21.45 -10.07 1.24
CA LYS A 1 21.14 -9.94 2.69
C LYS A 1 20.61 -8.54 2.95
N LEU A 2 19.45 -8.39 3.60
CA LEU A 2 18.97 -7.10 4.10
C LEU A 2 19.84 -6.69 5.30
N ARG A 3 20.29 -5.45 5.36
CA ARG A 3 21.07 -4.88 6.49
C ARG A 3 20.36 -3.61 6.96
N GLY A 4 20.15 -3.47 8.26
CA GLY A 4 19.43 -2.32 8.83
C GLY A 4 17.91 -2.38 8.62
N GLY A 5 17.27 -1.21 8.69
CA GLY A 5 15.82 -1.03 8.57
C GLY A 5 15.03 -1.44 9.81
N ARG A 6 13.71 -1.38 9.69
CA ARG A 6 12.73 -1.81 10.70
C ARG A 6 11.92 -2.97 10.17
N MET A 7 11.62 -3.91 11.05
CA MET A 7 10.79 -5.06 10.75
C MET A 7 9.53 -4.98 11.59
N ILE A 8 8.38 -5.10 10.93
CA ILE A 8 7.07 -5.17 11.57
C ILE A 8 6.36 -6.45 11.14
N SER A 9 5.37 -6.84 11.92
CA SER A 9 4.49 -7.97 11.60
C SER A 9 3.05 -7.49 11.49
N ILE A 10 2.35 -8.03 10.49
CA ILE A 10 0.90 -7.92 10.34
C ILE A 10 0.30 -9.33 10.25
N SER A 11 -1.01 -9.43 10.37
CA SER A 11 -1.69 -10.69 10.07
C SER A 11 -1.45 -11.11 8.60
N PRO A 12 -1.04 -12.36 8.32
CA PRO A 12 -0.84 -12.86 6.95
C PRO A 12 -2.07 -12.68 6.06
N THR A 13 -3.27 -12.73 6.62
CA THR A 13 -4.54 -12.54 5.88
C THR A 13 -4.71 -11.10 5.35
N ARG A 14 -3.94 -10.15 5.88
CA ARG A 14 -3.98 -8.73 5.48
C ARG A 14 -2.89 -8.38 4.47
N VAL A 15 -1.94 -9.28 4.21
CA VAL A 15 -0.84 -9.08 3.25
C VAL A 15 -1.34 -8.72 1.84
N PRO A 16 -2.31 -9.45 1.23
CA PRO A 16 -2.78 -9.10 -0.11
C PRO A 16 -3.33 -7.68 -0.21
N ARG A 17 -3.94 -7.18 0.88
CA ARG A 17 -4.49 -5.82 0.94
C ARG A 17 -3.40 -4.75 1.00
N VAL A 18 -2.32 -4.99 1.74
CA VAL A 18 -1.15 -4.09 1.81
C VAL A 18 -0.42 -4.02 0.48
N ILE A 19 -0.35 -5.14 -0.25
CA ILE A 19 0.23 -5.18 -1.60
C ILE A 19 -0.66 -4.39 -2.58
N GLY A 20 -1.98 -4.62 -2.53
CA GLY A 20 -2.94 -4.03 -3.46
C GLY A 20 -2.92 -4.68 -4.85
N LYS A 21 -3.89 -4.32 -5.71
CA LYS A 21 -4.01 -4.87 -7.07
C LYS A 21 -2.74 -4.56 -7.86
N LYS A 22 -2.05 -5.59 -8.37
CA LYS A 22 -0.74 -5.48 -9.05
C LYS A 22 0.34 -4.72 -8.24
N GLY A 23 0.26 -4.70 -6.92
CA GLY A 23 1.26 -4.01 -6.09
C GLY A 23 1.10 -2.49 -6.00
N THR A 24 -0.03 -1.92 -6.44
CA THR A 24 -0.24 -0.47 -6.46
C THR A 24 -0.17 0.18 -5.08
N MET A 25 -0.72 -0.48 -4.05
CA MET A 25 -0.74 0.05 -2.69
C MET A 25 0.67 0.11 -2.09
N VAL A 26 1.44 -0.98 -2.20
CA VAL A 26 2.82 -0.98 -1.71
C VAL A 26 3.69 0.01 -2.48
N GLN A 27 3.45 0.20 -3.79
CA GLN A 27 4.17 1.19 -4.58
C GLN A 27 3.84 2.63 -4.13
N MET A 28 2.58 2.93 -3.83
CA MET A 28 2.17 4.22 -3.28
C MET A 28 2.88 4.51 -1.96
N LEU A 29 2.93 3.53 -1.05
CA LEU A 29 3.64 3.65 0.23
C LEU A 29 5.12 3.95 0.02
N LYS A 30 5.79 3.21 -0.88
CA LYS A 30 7.22 3.42 -1.21
C LYS A 30 7.47 4.83 -1.73
N ASN A 31 6.68 5.27 -2.71
CA ASN A 31 6.83 6.56 -3.35
C ASN A 31 6.60 7.73 -2.38
N ALA A 32 5.54 7.64 -1.57
CA ALA A 32 5.20 8.70 -0.62
C ALA A 32 6.25 8.85 0.50
N THR A 33 6.70 7.72 1.05
CA THR A 33 7.58 7.71 2.23
C THR A 33 9.07 7.72 1.89
N ASN A 34 9.42 7.60 0.61
CA ASN A 34 10.77 7.36 0.11
C ASN A 34 11.46 6.18 0.82
N CYS A 35 10.69 5.11 1.04
CA CYS A 35 11.15 3.89 1.72
C CYS A 35 11.16 2.71 0.77
N LYS A 36 12.14 1.83 0.95
CA LYS A 36 12.16 0.46 0.44
C LYS A 36 11.29 -0.39 1.36
N ILE A 37 10.24 -0.97 0.81
CA ILE A 37 9.30 -1.82 1.53
C ILE A 37 9.29 -3.21 0.90
N VAL A 38 9.58 -4.24 1.69
CA VAL A 38 9.54 -5.63 1.28
C VAL A 38 8.49 -6.34 2.13
N VAL A 39 7.47 -6.89 1.47
CA VAL A 39 6.34 -7.57 2.13
C VAL A 39 6.51 -9.07 1.93
N GLY A 40 6.68 -9.82 3.02
CA GLY A 40 6.67 -11.27 3.02
C GLY A 40 5.25 -11.83 3.12
N GLN A 41 4.98 -12.93 2.44
CA GLN A 41 3.68 -13.62 2.50
C GLN A 41 3.33 -14.15 3.91
N ASN A 42 4.34 -14.29 4.77
CA ASN A 42 4.20 -14.66 6.17
C ASN A 42 3.80 -13.48 7.10
N GLY A 43 3.46 -12.32 6.54
CA GLY A 43 3.07 -11.14 7.32
C GLY A 43 4.25 -10.33 7.88
N ARG A 44 5.50 -10.72 7.61
CA ARG A 44 6.68 -9.91 7.99
C ARG A 44 6.95 -8.87 6.92
N ILE A 45 7.07 -7.62 7.34
CA ILE A 45 7.35 -6.49 6.45
C ILE A 45 8.64 -5.83 6.91
N TRP A 46 9.58 -5.69 5.98
CA TRP A 46 10.82 -4.95 6.19
C TRP A 46 10.74 -3.58 5.51
N ILE A 47 11.15 -2.55 6.23
CA ILE A 47 11.01 -1.15 5.83
C ILE A 47 12.34 -0.44 6.10
N ASP A 48 12.86 0.25 5.10
CA ASP A 48 14.12 0.99 5.20
C ASP A 48 14.09 2.24 4.32
N GLY A 49 14.52 3.39 4.84
CA GLY A 49 14.48 4.66 4.11
C GLY A 49 14.28 5.87 5.01
N GLU A 50 13.84 6.98 4.42
CA GLU A 50 13.76 8.29 5.08
C GLU A 50 12.66 8.35 6.15
N ASN A 51 11.46 7.84 5.84
CA ASN A 51 10.29 8.00 6.71
C ASN A 51 9.67 6.66 7.13
N PRO A 52 10.42 5.75 7.78
CA PRO A 52 9.94 4.42 8.12
C PRO A 52 8.77 4.46 9.11
N ASN A 53 8.69 5.47 9.98
CA ASN A 53 7.56 5.65 10.90
C ASN A 53 6.24 5.87 10.16
N ILE A 54 6.24 6.74 9.15
CA ILE A 54 5.04 7.04 8.35
C ILE A 54 4.59 5.78 7.58
N ALA A 55 5.54 5.04 7.01
CA ALA A 55 5.25 3.77 6.34
C ALA A 55 4.62 2.74 7.30
N ILE A 56 5.16 2.61 8.52
CA ILE A 56 4.61 1.72 9.55
C ILE A 56 3.18 2.13 9.95
N GLU A 57 2.95 3.42 10.19
CA GLU A 57 1.62 3.94 10.53
C GLU A 57 0.60 3.65 9.41
N ALA A 58 0.98 3.91 8.16
CA ALA A 58 0.12 3.64 7.01
C ALA A 58 -0.18 2.14 6.84
N ILE A 59 0.80 1.26 7.05
CA ILE A 59 0.58 -0.19 7.00
C ILE A 59 -0.38 -0.65 8.10
N LYS A 60 -0.25 -0.11 9.32
CA LYS A 60 -1.18 -0.40 10.42
C LYS A 60 -2.59 0.12 10.14
N LEU A 61 -2.71 1.29 9.52
CA LEU A 61 -4.00 1.83 9.07
C LEU A 61 -4.67 0.88 8.06
N ILE A 62 -3.90 0.39 7.07
CA ILE A 62 -4.38 -0.57 6.08
C ILE A 62 -4.81 -1.88 6.76
N GLU A 63 -4.05 -2.37 7.74
CA GLU A 63 -4.37 -3.59 8.49
C GLU A 63 -5.71 -3.46 9.24
N ALA A 64 -5.92 -2.34 9.94
CA ALA A 64 -7.14 -2.08 10.70
C ALA A 64 -8.37 -1.92 9.78
N GLU A 65 -8.20 -1.23 8.64
CA GLU A 65 -9.30 -0.87 7.75
C GLU A 65 -9.42 -1.76 6.50
N ALA A 66 -8.74 -2.91 6.47
CA ALA A 66 -8.61 -3.75 5.27
C ALA A 66 -9.94 -4.17 4.61
N HIS A 67 -11.03 -4.20 5.37
CA HIS A 67 -12.37 -4.63 4.98
C HIS A 67 -13.28 -3.49 4.48
N THR A 68 -12.78 -2.25 4.51
CA THR A 68 -13.58 -1.06 4.21
C THR A 68 -13.38 -0.60 2.76
N GLN A 69 -14.43 0.00 2.19
CA GLN A 69 -14.37 0.67 0.89
C GLN A 69 -13.65 2.02 1.02
N GLY A 70 -13.07 2.50 -0.10
CA GLY A 70 -12.36 3.79 -0.14
C GLY A 70 -11.01 3.83 0.58
N LEU A 71 -10.46 2.68 1.02
CA LEU A 71 -9.21 2.63 1.77
C LEU A 71 -8.04 3.32 1.04
N THR A 72 -7.94 3.14 -0.27
CA THR A 72 -6.87 3.75 -1.08
C THR A 72 -6.84 5.26 -0.95
N GLU A 73 -8.01 5.91 -1.02
CA GLU A 73 -8.11 7.36 -0.92
C GLU A 73 -7.79 7.83 0.50
N ARG A 74 -8.26 7.12 1.52
CA ARG A 74 -7.92 7.45 2.91
C ARG A 74 -6.43 7.32 3.19
N VAL A 75 -5.77 6.28 2.68
CA VAL A 75 -4.32 6.09 2.80
C VAL A 75 -3.58 7.19 2.04
N LYS A 76 -4.03 7.57 0.84
CA LYS A 76 -3.45 8.69 0.07
C LYS A 76 -3.50 9.98 0.89
N ILE A 77 -4.69 10.39 1.36
CA ILE A 77 -4.87 11.59 2.18
C ILE A 77 -3.99 11.53 3.45
N PHE A 78 -3.91 10.37 4.10
CA PHE A 78 -3.04 10.17 5.26
C PHE A 78 -1.56 10.43 4.93
N LEU A 79 -1.08 9.85 3.83
CA LEU A 79 0.31 9.99 3.39
C LEU A 79 0.63 11.42 2.95
N GLU A 80 -0.25 12.09 2.21
CA GLU A 80 -0.06 13.48 1.79
C GLU A 80 0.04 14.42 2.99
N LYS A 81 -0.82 14.25 3.99
CA LYS A 81 -0.77 15.03 5.25
C LYS A 81 0.52 14.81 6.03
N LYS A 82 1.03 13.58 6.08
CA LYS A 82 2.22 13.23 6.86
C LYS A 82 3.53 13.55 6.16
N THR A 83 3.57 13.48 4.83
CA THR A 83 4.78 13.68 4.02
C THR A 83 4.85 15.08 3.40
N ASN A 84 3.76 15.86 3.47
CA ASN A 84 3.63 17.18 2.86
C ASN A 84 3.94 17.19 1.34
N LYS A 85 3.74 16.04 0.68
CA LYS A 85 3.94 15.80 -0.75
C LYS A 85 2.59 15.49 -1.38
N LYS A 86 2.29 16.06 -2.55
CA LYS A 86 1.16 15.61 -3.37
C LYS A 86 1.50 14.28 -4.02
N ILE A 87 0.66 13.28 -3.82
CA ILE A 87 0.82 11.98 -4.45
C ILE A 87 0.08 12.06 -5.78
N ALA A 88 0.83 12.12 -6.89
CA ALA A 88 0.26 11.95 -8.21
C ALA A 88 -0.55 10.65 -8.24
N GLU A 89 -1.78 10.71 -8.73
CA GLU A 89 -2.67 9.55 -8.80
C GLU A 89 -1.92 8.39 -9.45
N VAL A 90 -1.77 7.29 -8.71
CA VAL A 90 -1.49 6.01 -9.36
C VAL A 90 -2.69 5.81 -10.27
N PRO A 91 -2.56 5.75 -11.61
CA PRO A 91 -3.69 5.52 -12.46
C PRO A 91 -4.38 4.27 -11.90
N LEU A 92 -5.61 4.46 -11.44
CA LEU A 92 -6.50 3.34 -11.22
C LEU A 92 -6.45 2.61 -12.55
N ILE A 93 -5.92 1.40 -12.55
CA ILE A 93 -6.07 0.52 -13.70
C ILE A 93 -7.56 0.30 -13.72
N GLU A 94 -8.27 1.14 -14.48
CA GLU A 94 -9.69 1.01 -14.73
C GLU A 94 -9.87 -0.45 -15.06
N ASP A 95 -10.74 -1.11 -14.29
CA ASP A 95 -11.26 -2.38 -14.69
C ASP A 95 -11.71 -2.19 -16.13
N THR A 96 -11.05 -2.90 -17.04
CA THR A 96 -11.45 -3.00 -18.43
C THR A 96 -12.76 -3.77 -18.43
N VAL A 97 -13.84 -3.12 -18.02
CA VAL A 97 -15.18 -3.67 -18.10
C VAL A 97 -15.71 -3.30 -19.48
N GLN A 98 -16.15 -4.34 -20.18
CA GLN A 98 -16.94 -4.37 -21.42
C GLN A 98 -16.22 -4.12 -22.75
N GLN A 99 -15.96 -5.23 -23.46
CA GLN A 99 -16.54 -5.47 -24.80
C GLN A 99 -16.57 -6.97 -25.16
N ARG A 100 -17.72 -7.60 -24.91
CA ARG A 100 -18.40 -8.73 -25.60
C ARG A 100 -19.34 -9.35 -24.54
N GLY A 101 -20.65 -9.19 -24.56
CA GLY A 101 -21.60 -8.72 -25.57
C GLY A 101 -22.90 -9.44 -25.21
N GLU A 102 -23.95 -8.70 -24.91
CA GLU A 102 -25.31 -9.26 -24.90
C GLU A 102 -25.73 -9.55 -26.35
N MET A 103 -26.61 -10.55 -26.52
CA MET A 103 -27.27 -11.00 -27.75
C MET A 103 -26.46 -11.96 -28.64
N GLU A 104 -26.69 -13.27 -28.46
CA GLU A 104 -27.45 -14.14 -29.39
C GLU A 104 -27.93 -15.40 -28.66
#